data_AF-A0AAD4SJB6-F1
#
_entry.id   AF-A0AAD4SJB6-F1
#
_cell.length_a   1.000
_cell.length_b   1.000
_cell.length_c   1.000
_cell.angle_alpha   90.00
_cell.angle_beta   90.00
_cell.angle_gamma   90.00
#
_symmetry.space_group_name_H-M   'P 1'
#
loop_
_entity.id
_entity.type
_entity.pdbx_description
1 polymer ?
#
loop_
_entity_poly.entity_id
_entity_poly.type
_entity_poly.pdbx_seq_one_letter_code
_entity_poly.pdbx_strand_id
1 'polypeptide(L)'
;MSDEFEVGDFDSDLAEEYMKLNMSVVKPEDVSSYSSKVKINKFSFCSEDFRDYIPCLDNVSLSVLRILEISEINKLSSTEKGEKFERHCLRKDDPRLNCLVPPPEGYKTPIPWPKSRDKVWFSNVPHTCLIDDKGGQNWIERDNDVFKFPGGGTQFIHGADQCLNQISQMMVPEIAFGNHTRVVLDVGCGVASFGAFLLSRNVAALSIAPKDVHESHILFALEHGVPAMVAAFATRRLLYPSQAFE
;
A
#
# COMPACT_ATOMS: atom_id res chain seq x y z
N MET A 1 -35.09 -0.52 1.90
CA MET A 1 -33.65 -0.66 1.63
C MET A 1 -33.15 -1.56 2.75
N SER A 2 -32.61 -2.73 2.42
CA SER A 2 -32.06 -3.65 3.41
C SER A 2 -30.68 -3.15 3.82
N ASP A 3 -30.49 -2.89 5.12
CA ASP A 3 -29.24 -2.40 5.71
C ASP A 3 -28.21 -3.52 5.98
N GLU A 4 -28.47 -4.73 5.46
CA GLU A 4 -27.57 -5.87 5.56
C GLU A 4 -26.72 -5.99 4.30
N PHE A 5 -25.46 -5.55 4.43
CA PHE A 5 -24.41 -5.85 3.47
C PHE A 5 -23.86 -7.25 3.82
N GLU A 6 -24.21 -8.26 3.03
CA GLU A 6 -23.60 -9.58 3.12
C GLU A 6 -22.16 -9.51 2.57
N VAL A 7 -21.18 -9.52 3.47
CA VAL A 7 -19.78 -9.79 3.10
C VAL A 7 -19.72 -11.28 2.76
N GLY A 8 -19.59 -11.61 1.48
CA GLY A 8 -19.37 -13.00 1.06
C GLY A 8 -18.12 -13.57 1.74
N ASP A 9 -18.17 -14.86 2.10
CA ASP A 9 -17.05 -15.54 2.75
C ASP A 9 -15.76 -15.36 1.94
N PHE A 10 -14.68 -14.97 2.62
CA PHE A 10 -13.36 -14.87 2.02
C PHE A 10 -12.85 -16.29 1.72
N ASP A 11 -12.99 -16.69 0.46
CA ASP A 11 -12.49 -17.98 -0.01
C ASP A 11 -10.96 -17.90 -0.18
N SER A 12 -10.24 -18.44 0.81
CA SER A 12 -8.78 -18.53 0.79
C SER A 12 -8.27 -19.37 -0.39
N ASP A 13 -9.06 -20.34 -0.84
CA ASP A 13 -8.67 -21.24 -1.92
C ASP A 13 -8.75 -20.50 -3.27
N LEU A 14 -9.69 -19.57 -3.46
CA LEU A 14 -9.75 -18.69 -4.64
C LEU A 14 -8.55 -17.74 -4.73
N ALA A 15 -8.09 -17.19 -3.60
CA ALA A 15 -6.91 -16.33 -3.56
C ALA A 15 -5.62 -17.12 -3.86
N GLU A 16 -5.51 -18.33 -3.31
CA GLU A 16 -4.43 -19.26 -3.64
C GLU A 16 -4.51 -19.75 -5.09
N GLU A 17 -5.71 -19.99 -5.62
CA GLU A 17 -5.94 -20.39 -7.01
C GLU A 17 -5.56 -19.25 -7.97
N TYR A 18 -5.87 -18.00 -7.64
CA TYR A 18 -5.43 -16.82 -8.42
C TYR A 18 -3.90 -16.69 -8.45
N MET A 19 -3.23 -16.96 -7.33
CA MET A 19 -1.77 -17.02 -7.24
C MET A 19 -1.21 -18.20 -8.07
N LYS A 20 -1.85 -19.38 -8.00
CA LYS A 20 -1.44 -20.61 -8.74
C LYS A 20 -1.72 -20.53 -10.25
N LEU A 21 -2.79 -19.86 -10.68
CA LEU A 21 -3.17 -19.62 -12.08
C LEU A 21 -2.17 -18.74 -12.85
N ASN A 22 -1.35 -17.99 -12.11
CA ASN A 22 -0.24 -17.21 -12.64
C ASN A 22 1.10 -17.97 -12.67
N MET A 23 1.17 -19.17 -12.06
CA MET A 23 2.38 -20.01 -12.02
C MET A 23 2.26 -21.36 -12.76
N SER A 24 1.09 -21.75 -13.27
CA SER A 24 0.94 -23.05 -13.94
C SER A 24 0.12 -23.00 -15.24
N VAL A 25 0.68 -23.63 -16.28
CA VAL A 25 0.03 -23.87 -17.58
C VAL A 25 -1.00 -24.98 -17.37
N VAL A 26 -2.27 -24.62 -17.18
CA VAL A 26 -3.36 -25.60 -17.11
C VAL A 26 -3.94 -25.81 -18.52
N LYS A 27 -3.78 -27.03 -19.06
CA LYS A 27 -4.60 -27.52 -20.18
C LYS A 27 -5.94 -28.00 -19.61
N PRO A 28 -7.09 -27.62 -20.19
CA PRO A 28 -8.36 -28.09 -19.68
C PRO A 28 -8.72 -29.45 -20.28
N GLU A 29 -9.03 -30.42 -19.41
CA GLU A 29 -9.82 -31.60 -19.76
C GLU A 29 -11.32 -31.29 -19.61
N ASP A 30 -12.10 -31.98 -20.45
CA ASP A 30 -13.47 -31.68 -20.84
C ASP A 30 -14.52 -31.84 -19.73
N VAL A 31 -15.29 -30.79 -19.45
CA VAL A 31 -16.70 -30.92 -19.03
C VAL A 31 -17.55 -29.81 -19.65
N SER A 32 -18.56 -30.24 -20.39
CA SER A 32 -19.55 -29.42 -21.09
C SER A 32 -20.71 -28.99 -20.19
N SER A 33 -20.95 -27.68 -20.06
CA SER A 33 -22.28 -27.10 -19.99
C SER A 33 -22.19 -25.59 -20.17
N TYR A 34 -23.19 -25.01 -20.83
CA TYR A 34 -23.25 -23.64 -21.33
C TYR A 34 -22.86 -22.57 -20.29
N SER A 35 -21.67 -22.02 -20.45
CA SER A 35 -21.20 -20.79 -19.82
C SER A 35 -20.54 -19.97 -20.93
N SER A 36 -21.02 -18.76 -21.16
CA SER A 36 -20.40 -17.81 -22.08
C SER A 36 -18.93 -17.64 -21.66
N LYS A 37 -18.01 -18.28 -22.39
CA LYS A 37 -16.57 -18.20 -22.10
C LYS A 37 -16.10 -16.76 -22.34
N VAL A 38 -16.09 -15.95 -21.29
CA VAL A 38 -15.39 -14.66 -21.30
C VAL A 38 -13.90 -14.98 -21.31
N LYS A 39 -13.23 -14.68 -22.44
CA LYS A 39 -11.76 -14.71 -22.47
C LYS A 39 -11.25 -13.58 -21.59
N ILE A 40 -10.81 -13.92 -20.38
CA ILE A 40 -10.01 -13.01 -19.55
C ILE A 40 -8.62 -13.00 -20.16
N ASN A 41 -8.25 -11.90 -20.81
CA ASN A 41 -6.87 -11.72 -21.27
C ASN A 41 -5.98 -11.62 -20.02
N LYS A 42 -4.97 -12.49 -19.92
CA LYS A 42 -3.97 -12.39 -18.85
C LYS A 42 -3.16 -11.12 -19.06
N PHE A 43 -3.11 -10.25 -18.05
CA PHE A 43 -2.18 -9.12 -18.03
C PHE A 43 -0.74 -9.67 -18.05
N SER A 44 0.15 -9.04 -18.81
CA SER A 44 1.58 -9.37 -18.77
C SER A 44 2.21 -8.86 -17.48
N PHE A 45 3.39 -9.35 -17.09
CA PHE A 45 4.14 -8.74 -16.01
C PHE A 45 4.87 -7.46 -16.47
N CYS A 46 4.88 -6.43 -15.63
CA CYS A 46 5.71 -5.23 -15.81
C CYS A 46 7.17 -5.53 -15.38
N SER A 47 8.11 -4.61 -15.71
CA SER A 47 9.43 -4.60 -15.05
C SER A 47 9.27 -4.41 -13.53
N GLU A 48 10.20 -4.95 -12.74
CA GLU A 48 10.22 -4.74 -11.29
C GLU A 48 10.41 -3.26 -10.90
N ASP A 49 10.99 -2.45 -11.79
CA ASP A 49 11.18 -1.01 -11.60
C ASP A 49 9.86 -0.25 -11.39
N PHE A 50 8.72 -0.87 -11.72
CA PHE A 50 7.39 -0.30 -11.54
C PHE A 50 6.81 -0.48 -10.13
N ARG A 51 7.50 -1.19 -9.21
CA ARG A 51 7.04 -1.38 -7.81
C ARG A 51 6.71 -0.07 -7.10
N ASP A 52 7.56 0.94 -7.28
CA ASP A 52 7.40 2.27 -6.67
C ASP A 52 6.93 3.33 -7.70
N TYR A 53 6.35 2.92 -8.82
CA TYR A 53 5.85 3.86 -9.82
C TYR A 53 4.55 4.51 -9.36
N ILE A 54 4.48 5.84 -9.37
CA ILE A 54 3.26 6.59 -9.02
C ILE A 54 2.57 7.01 -10.33
N PRO A 55 1.46 6.37 -10.72
CA PRO A 55 0.74 6.74 -11.93
C PRO A 55 0.03 8.08 -11.77
N CYS A 56 -0.34 8.67 -12.90
CA CYS A 56 -1.29 9.77 -12.91
C CYS A 56 -2.68 9.31 -12.55
N LEU A 57 -3.23 9.95 -11.52
CA LEU A 57 -4.59 9.72 -11.03
C LEU A 57 -5.53 10.86 -11.43
N ASP A 58 -5.00 11.94 -11.99
CA ASP A 58 -5.77 13.10 -12.42
C ASP A 58 -6.36 12.87 -13.82
N ASN A 59 -7.68 12.97 -13.95
CA ASN A 59 -8.40 12.91 -15.24
C ASN A 59 -8.38 14.25 -15.99
N VAL A 60 -7.51 15.18 -15.58
CA VAL A 60 -7.42 16.51 -16.18
C VAL A 60 -6.40 16.46 -17.31
N SER A 61 -6.74 17.06 -18.46
CA SER A 61 -5.81 17.24 -19.57
C SER A 61 -4.44 17.70 -19.06
N LEU A 62 -3.37 17.03 -19.48
CA LEU A 62 -1.96 17.30 -19.16
C LEU A 62 -1.56 18.79 -19.28
N SER A 63 -2.36 19.60 -19.96
CA SER A 63 -2.20 21.04 -20.13
C SER A 63 -2.60 21.88 -18.90
N VAL A 64 -3.50 21.42 -18.04
CA VAL A 64 -4.05 22.23 -16.93
C VAL A 64 -3.38 21.92 -15.60
N LEU A 65 -2.97 20.68 -15.39
CA LEU A 65 -2.06 20.29 -14.33
C LEU A 65 -0.67 20.19 -14.94
N ARG A 66 0.34 20.93 -14.45
CA ARG A 66 1.76 20.69 -14.84
C ARG A 66 2.23 19.32 -14.32
N ILE A 67 1.62 18.23 -14.76
CA ILE A 67 2.12 16.89 -14.55
C ILE A 67 3.14 16.68 -15.67
N LEU A 68 4.39 16.50 -15.29
CA LEU A 68 5.47 16.39 -16.25
C LEU A 68 5.43 15.00 -16.89
N GLU A 69 5.59 14.93 -18.20
CA GLU A 69 5.94 13.67 -18.82
C GLU A 69 7.32 13.23 -18.32
N ILE A 70 7.57 11.91 -18.27
CA ILE A 70 8.89 11.38 -17.89
C ILE A 70 10.03 12.00 -18.74
N SER A 71 9.74 12.32 -20.01
CA SER A 71 10.69 12.96 -20.93
C SER A 71 11.02 14.42 -20.59
N GLU A 72 10.17 15.10 -19.82
CA GLU A 72 10.30 16.50 -19.45
C GLU A 72 11.05 16.69 -18.12
N ILE A 73 10.99 15.70 -17.22
CA ILE A 73 11.77 15.69 -15.95
C ILE A 73 13.27 15.77 -16.26
N ASN A 74 13.74 15.00 -17.23
CA ASN A 74 15.14 14.96 -17.63
C ASN A 74 15.62 16.30 -18.23
N LYS A 75 14.69 17.22 -18.53
CA LYS A 75 14.96 18.57 -19.03
C LYS A 75 14.78 19.64 -17.95
N LEU A 76 14.38 19.27 -16.73
CA LEU A 76 14.28 20.22 -15.63
C LEU A 76 15.68 20.74 -15.28
N SER A 77 15.80 22.06 -15.17
CA SER A 77 17.05 22.72 -14.79
C SER A 77 17.41 22.53 -13.30
N SER A 78 16.44 22.16 -12.46
CA SER A 78 16.62 21.83 -11.04
C SER A 78 15.56 20.82 -10.59
N THR A 79 15.96 19.90 -9.72
CA THR A 79 15.08 18.92 -9.05
C THR A 79 15.16 19.06 -7.52
N GLU A 80 15.61 20.22 -7.03
CA GLU A 80 15.93 20.45 -5.61
C GLU A 80 14.71 20.33 -4.69
N LYS A 81 13.49 20.54 -5.21
CA LYS A 81 12.27 20.43 -4.39
C LYS A 81 11.65 19.04 -4.41
N GLY A 82 12.23 18.09 -5.15
CA GLY A 82 11.73 16.73 -5.25
C GLY A 82 10.79 16.50 -6.44
N GLU A 83 10.80 17.38 -7.45
CA GLU A 83 9.96 17.27 -8.65
C GLU A 83 10.14 15.93 -9.37
N LYS A 84 11.32 15.31 -9.26
CA LYS A 84 11.62 13.98 -9.85
C LYS A 84 10.86 12.81 -9.21
N PHE A 85 10.30 13.00 -8.02
CA PHE A 85 9.53 11.97 -7.30
C PHE A 85 8.02 12.12 -7.49
N GLU A 86 7.59 13.22 -8.13
CA GLU A 86 6.18 13.48 -8.39
C GLU A 86 5.52 12.41 -9.28
N ARG A 87 4.20 12.49 -9.40
CA ARG A 87 3.45 11.57 -10.27
C ARG A 87 3.80 11.85 -11.71
N HIS A 88 4.00 10.78 -12.48
CA HIS A 88 4.34 10.91 -13.90
C HIS A 88 3.26 10.29 -14.76
N CYS A 89 2.91 11.00 -15.84
CA CYS A 89 1.96 10.49 -16.80
C CYS A 89 2.72 9.82 -17.92
N LEU A 90 2.32 8.60 -18.21
CA LEU A 90 2.69 7.95 -19.46
C LEU A 90 1.87 8.59 -20.59
N ARG A 91 2.43 8.60 -21.79
CA ARG A 91 1.75 9.10 -22.99
C ARG A 91 0.47 8.28 -23.23
N LYS A 92 -0.55 8.87 -23.85
CA LYS A 92 -1.85 8.21 -24.11
C LYS A 92 -1.75 6.88 -24.85
N ASP A 93 -0.68 6.67 -25.62
CA ASP A 93 -0.45 5.46 -26.42
C ASP A 93 0.49 4.46 -25.75
N ASP A 94 0.79 4.62 -24.45
CA ASP A 94 1.74 3.78 -23.75
C ASP A 94 1.07 2.50 -23.21
N PRO A 95 1.43 1.30 -23.72
CA PRO A 95 0.85 0.03 -23.28
C PRO A 95 1.22 -0.37 -21.83
N ARG A 96 2.09 0.41 -21.16
CA ARG A 96 2.62 0.16 -19.81
C ARG A 96 1.59 0.15 -18.67
N LEU A 97 0.33 0.52 -18.91
CA LEU A 97 -0.77 0.42 -17.92
C LEU A 97 -1.54 -0.92 -17.97
N ASN A 98 -1.19 -1.82 -18.89
CA ASN A 98 -1.84 -3.13 -19.06
C ASN A 98 -0.94 -4.28 -18.55
N CYS A 99 -0.23 -4.08 -17.43
CA CYS A 99 0.61 -5.11 -16.85
C CYS A 99 0.50 -5.14 -15.31
N LEU A 100 0.85 -6.29 -14.72
CA LEU A 100 0.90 -6.50 -13.28
C LEU A 100 2.34 -6.42 -12.80
N VAL A 101 2.59 -5.72 -11.69
CA VAL A 101 3.91 -5.74 -11.05
C VAL A 101 4.11 -7.12 -10.42
N PRO A 102 5.21 -7.83 -10.73
CA PRO A 102 5.44 -9.17 -10.17
C PRO A 102 5.70 -9.09 -8.67
N PRO A 103 5.18 -10.06 -7.88
CA PRO A 103 5.52 -10.17 -6.47
C PRO A 103 7.02 -10.49 -6.29
N PRO A 104 7.60 -10.21 -5.12
CA PRO A 104 8.96 -10.62 -4.79
C PRO A 104 9.18 -12.13 -4.94
N GLU A 105 10.43 -12.52 -5.20
CA GLU A 105 10.79 -13.94 -5.26
C GLU A 105 10.57 -14.61 -3.90
N GLY A 106 9.90 -15.77 -3.89
CA GLY A 106 9.57 -16.46 -2.64
C GLY A 106 8.41 -15.84 -1.86
N TYR A 107 7.59 -15.00 -2.48
CA TYR A 107 6.36 -14.48 -1.89
C TYR A 107 5.46 -15.60 -1.34
N LYS A 108 4.99 -15.40 -0.11
CA LYS A 108 4.08 -16.27 0.63
C LYS A 108 2.72 -15.59 0.75
N THR A 109 1.66 -16.38 0.96
CA THR A 109 0.34 -15.83 1.27
C THR A 109 0.43 -14.92 2.51
N PRO A 110 -0.08 -13.67 2.45
CA PRO A 110 -0.06 -12.75 3.58
C PRO A 110 -0.62 -13.36 4.86
N ILE A 111 -0.04 -12.98 5.99
CA ILE A 111 -0.58 -13.37 7.29
C ILE A 111 -1.95 -12.70 7.44
N PRO A 112 -2.99 -13.41 7.87
CA PRO A 112 -4.31 -12.80 8.02
C PRO A 112 -4.37 -11.84 9.21
N TRP A 113 -5.17 -10.79 9.08
CA TRP A 113 -5.54 -9.90 10.18
C TRP A 113 -6.22 -10.70 11.31
N PRO A 114 -5.95 -10.44 12.60
CA PRO A 114 -5.12 -9.37 13.17
C PRO A 114 -3.64 -9.73 13.38
N LYS A 115 -3.21 -10.95 13.02
CA LYS A 115 -1.82 -11.39 13.24
C LYS A 115 -0.83 -10.59 12.38
N SER A 116 -1.26 -10.16 11.19
CA SER A 116 -0.50 -9.28 10.31
C SER A 116 -0.08 -7.96 10.96
N ARG A 117 -0.82 -7.47 11.96
CA ARG A 117 -0.45 -6.27 12.72
C ARG A 117 0.93 -6.39 13.35
N ASP A 118 1.21 -7.53 13.96
CA ASP A 118 2.41 -7.72 14.78
C ASP A 118 3.50 -8.46 14.01
N LYS A 119 3.16 -9.16 12.92
CA LYS A 119 4.10 -9.99 12.16
C LYS A 119 3.79 -10.03 10.67
N VAL A 120 4.84 -9.96 9.84
CA VAL A 120 4.75 -10.18 8.39
C VAL A 120 5.85 -11.12 7.92
N TRP A 121 5.68 -11.75 6.75
CA TRP A 121 6.70 -12.61 6.18
C TRP A 121 7.93 -11.81 5.74
N PHE A 122 9.12 -12.30 6.06
CA PHE A 122 10.37 -11.69 5.64
C PHE A 122 10.49 -11.67 4.11
N SER A 123 10.06 -12.73 3.43
CA SER A 123 10.12 -12.90 1.97
C SER A 123 9.15 -12.02 1.18
N ASN A 124 8.12 -11.47 1.83
CA ASN A 124 7.08 -10.70 1.14
C ASN A 124 7.43 -9.21 0.97
N VAL A 125 8.44 -8.73 1.68
CA VAL A 125 8.85 -7.32 1.66
C VAL A 125 10.26 -7.19 1.08
N PRO A 126 10.57 -6.06 0.41
CA PRO A 126 11.90 -5.84 -0.15
C PRO A 126 12.96 -5.88 0.93
N HIS A 127 14.06 -6.58 0.67
CA HIS A 127 15.17 -6.77 1.60
C HIS A 127 16.12 -5.57 1.64
N THR A 128 15.56 -4.37 1.79
CA THR A 128 16.37 -3.15 1.90
C THR A 128 17.05 -3.08 3.25
N CYS A 129 18.11 -2.26 3.33
CA CYS A 129 18.95 -1.97 4.51
C CYS A 129 18.18 -1.43 5.74
N LEU A 130 16.85 -1.51 5.80
CA LEU A 130 16.01 -1.07 6.91
C LEU A 130 16.40 -1.68 8.26
N ILE A 131 16.79 -2.96 8.26
CA ILE A 131 17.22 -3.63 9.49
C ILE A 131 18.55 -3.04 9.97
N ASP A 132 19.48 -2.76 9.04
CA ASP A 132 20.81 -2.25 9.36
C ASP A 132 20.77 -0.76 9.72
N ASP A 133 19.95 0.04 9.04
CA ASP A 133 19.83 1.49 9.23
C ASP A 133 18.91 1.87 10.39
N LYS A 134 17.94 1.02 10.77
CA LYS A 134 16.88 1.33 11.75
C LYS A 134 16.71 0.30 12.87
N GLY A 135 17.59 -0.69 12.95
CA GLY A 135 17.57 -1.75 13.98
C GLY A 135 17.80 -1.27 15.42
N GLY A 136 18.26 -0.03 15.63
CA GLY A 136 18.58 0.50 16.95
C GLY A 136 17.39 0.94 17.83
N GLN A 137 16.15 0.89 17.34
CA GLN A 137 14.99 1.52 18.01
C GLN A 137 13.77 0.61 18.22
N ASN A 138 13.92 -0.71 18.26
CA ASN A 138 12.78 -1.64 18.36
C ASN A 138 11.73 -1.40 17.26
N TRP A 139 12.16 -1.08 16.04
CA TRP A 139 11.25 -0.86 14.91
C TRP A 139 10.73 -2.17 14.35
N ILE A 140 11.66 -3.07 14.05
CA ILE A 140 11.43 -4.36 13.43
C ILE A 140 12.44 -5.32 14.06
N GLU A 141 11.97 -6.46 14.53
CA GLU A 141 12.82 -7.57 14.94
C GLU A 141 12.66 -8.70 13.92
N ARG A 142 13.77 -9.23 13.42
CA ARG A 142 13.73 -10.43 12.57
C ARG A 142 13.74 -11.67 13.44
N ASP A 143 12.69 -12.48 13.34
CA ASP A 143 12.62 -13.81 13.92
C ASP A 143 12.49 -14.84 12.78
N ASN A 144 13.64 -15.39 12.37
CA ASN A 144 13.75 -16.34 11.28
C ASN A 144 13.11 -15.83 9.97
N ASP A 145 11.92 -16.37 9.66
CA ASP A 145 11.13 -16.15 8.45
C ASP A 145 10.12 -15.01 8.57
N VAL A 146 9.99 -14.41 9.75
CA VAL A 146 9.03 -13.32 10.01
C VAL A 146 9.72 -12.08 10.54
N PHE A 147 9.21 -10.93 10.14
CA PHE A 147 9.41 -9.67 10.83
C PHE A 147 8.39 -9.52 11.94
N LYS A 148 8.83 -9.10 13.11
CA LYS A 148 7.99 -8.73 14.25
C LYS A 148 8.02 -7.22 14.42
N PHE A 149 6.86 -6.66 14.72
CA PHE A 149 6.67 -5.23 14.96
C PHE A 149 6.24 -5.08 16.41
N PRO A 150 7.15 -4.70 17.32
CA PRO A 150 6.80 -4.49 18.72
C PRO A 150 5.97 -3.22 18.94
N GLY A 151 5.63 -2.50 17.86
CA GLY A 151 4.79 -1.31 17.85
C GLY A 151 5.55 0.01 18.01
N GLY A 152 6.86 -0.05 18.29
CA GLY A 152 7.75 1.11 18.44
C GLY A 152 8.17 1.78 17.13
N GLY A 153 8.73 2.99 17.22
CA GLY A 153 9.24 3.77 16.10
C GLY A 153 10.01 5.01 16.55
N THR A 154 10.68 5.75 15.64
CA THR A 154 11.32 7.05 15.99
C THR A 154 10.27 8.03 16.50
N GLN A 155 9.09 8.03 15.88
CA GLN A 155 7.96 8.86 16.24
C GLN A 155 7.16 8.27 17.41
N PHE A 156 7.24 6.97 17.62
CA PHE A 156 6.48 6.22 18.63
C PHE A 156 7.41 5.47 19.58
N ILE A 157 8.20 6.21 20.37
CA ILE A 157 9.22 5.63 21.27
C ILE A 157 8.60 4.61 22.25
N HIS A 158 7.36 4.84 22.68
CA HIS A 158 6.60 3.94 23.57
C HIS A 158 5.55 3.09 22.85
N GLY A 159 5.55 3.13 21.53
CA GLY A 159 4.64 2.38 20.68
C GLY A 159 3.42 3.16 20.21
N ALA A 160 2.96 2.84 19.00
CA ALA A 160 1.82 3.51 18.36
C ALA A 160 0.51 3.31 19.15
N ASP A 161 0.31 2.16 19.78
CA ASP A 161 -0.88 1.91 20.61
C ASP A 161 -0.95 2.84 21.82
N GLN A 162 0.18 3.08 22.49
CA GLN A 162 0.22 4.01 23.63
C GLN A 162 -0.04 5.45 23.19
N CYS A 163 0.48 5.85 22.02
CA CYS A 163 0.18 7.16 21.45
C CYS A 163 -1.33 7.33 21.20
N LEU A 164 -1.98 6.33 20.58
CA LEU A 164 -3.43 6.35 20.37
C LEU A 164 -4.22 6.38 21.70
N ASN A 165 -3.75 5.68 22.73
CA ASN A 165 -4.35 5.75 24.07
C ASN A 165 -4.23 7.16 24.67
N GLN A 166 -3.06 7.80 24.58
CA GLN A 166 -2.87 9.15 25.07
C GLN A 166 -3.78 10.16 24.36
N ILE A 167 -3.91 10.05 23.03
CA ILE A 167 -4.81 10.90 22.25
C ILE A 167 -6.26 10.71 22.73
N SER A 168 -6.70 9.46 22.81
CA SER A 168 -8.09 9.11 23.14
C SER A 168 -8.48 9.42 24.58
N GLN A 169 -7.56 9.36 25.53
CA GLN A 169 -7.88 9.47 26.96
C GLN A 169 -7.51 10.84 27.56
N MET A 170 -6.48 11.49 27.04
CA MET A 170 -5.89 12.66 27.69
C MET A 170 -5.98 13.93 26.87
N MET A 171 -5.86 13.84 25.55
CA MET A 171 -5.71 15.02 24.70
C MET A 171 -7.04 15.46 24.08
N VAL A 172 -7.69 14.55 23.34
CA VAL A 172 -8.89 14.88 22.56
C VAL A 172 -9.85 13.68 22.59
N PRO A 173 -10.58 13.47 23.70
CA PRO A 173 -11.51 12.35 23.82
C PRO A 173 -12.65 12.40 22.80
N GLU A 174 -12.94 13.59 22.25
CA GLU A 174 -13.96 13.83 21.23
C GLU A 174 -13.71 13.09 19.91
N ILE A 175 -12.44 12.76 19.60
CA ILE A 175 -12.07 11.94 18.43
C ILE A 175 -12.76 10.57 18.48
N ALA A 176 -12.90 9.99 19.68
CA ALA A 176 -13.62 8.74 19.92
C ALA A 176 -13.42 7.70 18.81
N PHE A 177 -12.17 7.25 18.61
CA PHE A 177 -11.77 6.33 17.54
C PHE A 177 -12.73 5.13 17.43
N GLY A 178 -13.17 4.82 16.21
CA GLY A 178 -14.10 3.75 15.90
C GLY A 178 -15.58 4.12 16.10
N ASN A 179 -15.85 5.28 16.71
CA ASN A 179 -17.19 5.81 16.89
C ASN A 179 -17.40 7.09 16.07
N HIS A 180 -16.78 8.20 16.47
CA HIS A 180 -16.87 9.49 15.76
C HIS A 180 -15.89 9.55 14.61
N THR A 181 -14.63 9.15 14.83
CA THR A 181 -13.62 9.05 13.78
C THR A 181 -13.51 7.61 13.30
N ARG A 182 -13.75 7.38 12.01
CA ARG A 182 -13.70 6.08 11.33
C ARG A 182 -12.74 6.08 10.13
N VAL A 183 -12.40 7.23 9.56
CA VAL A 183 -11.52 7.32 8.38
C VAL A 183 -10.40 8.34 8.60
N VAL A 184 -9.15 7.88 8.61
CA VAL A 184 -7.97 8.70 8.93
C VAL A 184 -6.96 8.67 7.78
N LEU A 185 -6.28 9.79 7.55
CA LEU A 185 -5.16 9.90 6.62
C LEU A 185 -3.82 9.84 7.37
N ASP A 186 -3.02 8.81 7.12
CA ASP A 186 -1.71 8.61 7.75
C ASP A 186 -0.59 8.92 6.75
N VAL A 187 -0.06 10.16 6.80
CA VAL A 187 1.00 10.61 5.88
C VAL A 187 2.38 10.37 6.50
N GLY A 188 3.27 9.70 5.78
CA GLY A 188 4.59 9.35 6.31
C GLY A 188 4.57 8.07 7.12
N CYS A 189 3.68 7.13 6.75
CA CYS A 189 3.35 5.94 7.53
C CYS A 189 4.54 5.01 7.86
N GLY A 190 5.64 5.08 7.10
CA GLY A 190 6.78 4.19 7.27
C GLY A 190 6.34 2.73 7.11
N VAL A 191 6.45 1.95 8.18
CA VAL A 191 6.00 0.55 8.23
C VAL A 191 4.50 0.40 8.56
N ALA A 192 3.77 1.51 8.65
CA ALA A 192 2.32 1.60 8.93
C ALA A 192 1.85 1.02 10.27
N SER A 193 2.72 0.99 11.29
CA SER A 193 2.33 0.61 12.66
C SER A 193 1.13 1.43 13.15
N PHE A 194 1.12 2.74 12.92
CA PHE A 194 0.04 3.62 13.36
C PHE A 194 -1.30 3.24 12.69
N GLY A 195 -1.32 3.11 11.36
CA GLY A 195 -2.50 2.63 10.62
C GLY A 195 -2.99 1.26 11.06
N ALA A 196 -2.08 0.33 11.38
CA ALA A 196 -2.45 -0.99 11.88
C ALA A 196 -3.12 -0.94 13.27
N PHE A 197 -2.61 -0.11 14.19
CA PHE A 197 -3.26 0.05 15.50
C PHE A 197 -4.58 0.85 15.42
N LEU A 198 -4.73 1.77 14.46
CA LEU A 198 -6.03 2.39 14.15
C LEU A 198 -7.05 1.36 13.67
N LEU A 199 -6.65 0.43 12.80
CA LEU A 199 -7.52 -0.65 12.34
C LEU A 199 -7.99 -1.54 13.50
N SER A 200 -7.12 -1.78 14.50
CA SER A 200 -7.49 -2.49 15.74
C SER A 200 -8.55 -1.75 16.57
N ARG A 201 -8.73 -0.45 16.34
CA ARG A 201 -9.74 0.43 16.99
C ARG A 201 -10.93 0.72 16.09
N ASN A 202 -11.15 -0.11 15.06
CA ASN A 202 -12.24 0.06 14.09
C ASN A 202 -12.16 1.39 13.29
N VAL A 203 -10.94 1.84 13.00
CA VAL A 203 -10.67 3.02 12.18
C VAL A 203 -9.89 2.61 10.93
N ALA A 204 -10.45 2.90 9.76
CA ALA A 204 -9.78 2.68 8.49
C ALA A 204 -8.78 3.82 8.25
N ALA A 205 -7.49 3.48 8.15
CA ALA A 205 -6.46 4.42 7.75
C ALA A 205 -6.12 4.24 6.28
N LEU A 206 -6.00 5.34 5.53
CA LEU A 206 -5.22 5.35 4.29
C LEU A 206 -3.81 5.81 4.61
N SER A 207 -2.86 4.89 4.55
CA SER A 207 -1.45 5.18 4.79
C SER A 207 -0.76 5.61 3.49
N ILE A 208 -0.08 6.75 3.51
CA ILE A 208 0.70 7.25 2.38
C ILE A 208 2.18 7.16 2.71
N ALA A 209 2.90 6.32 1.96
CA ALA A 209 4.36 6.33 1.97
C ALA A 209 4.86 7.41 0.98
N PRO A 210 5.57 8.44 1.45
CA PRO A 210 6.21 9.39 0.56
C PRO A 210 7.28 8.67 -0.27
N LYS A 211 7.29 8.89 -1.59
CA LYS A 211 8.43 8.49 -2.43
C LYS A 211 9.53 9.54 -2.26
N ASP A 212 10.65 9.12 -1.70
CA ASP A 212 11.84 9.96 -1.55
C ASP A 212 13.10 9.22 -2.02
N VAL A 213 14.28 9.63 -1.56
CA VAL A 213 15.56 9.00 -1.92
C VAL A 213 15.71 7.60 -1.34
N HIS A 214 14.93 7.25 -0.33
CA HIS A 214 14.81 5.91 0.22
C HIS A 214 13.67 5.17 -0.49
N GLU A 215 13.86 3.88 -0.76
CA GLU A 215 12.81 3.03 -1.36
C GLU A 215 11.52 3.07 -0.54
N SER A 216 10.37 2.94 -1.22
CA SER A 216 9.10 3.06 -0.52
C SER A 216 8.84 1.85 0.37
N HIS A 217 8.46 2.08 1.63
CA HIS A 217 8.14 0.99 2.58
C HIS A 217 6.69 0.52 2.46
N ILE A 218 6.03 0.81 1.34
CA ILE A 218 4.59 0.61 1.18
C ILE A 218 4.17 -0.86 1.32
N LEU A 219 5.05 -1.78 0.90
CA LEU A 219 4.79 -3.21 1.00
C LEU A 219 4.62 -3.68 2.44
N PHE A 220 5.29 -3.05 3.41
CA PHE A 220 5.02 -3.34 4.83
C PHE A 220 3.57 -3.02 5.18
N ALA A 221 3.08 -1.84 4.79
CA ALA A 221 1.70 -1.43 5.07
C ALA A 221 0.67 -2.40 4.47
N LEU A 222 0.91 -2.83 3.22
CA LEU A 222 0.05 -3.80 2.55
C LEU A 222 0.09 -5.17 3.23
N GLU A 223 1.26 -5.66 3.64
CA GLU A 223 1.41 -6.93 4.36
C GLU A 223 0.81 -6.88 5.77
N HIS A 224 0.74 -5.70 6.39
CA HIS A 224 -0.02 -5.47 7.62
C HIS A 224 -1.54 -5.56 7.42
N GLY A 225 -2.03 -5.47 6.17
CA GLY A 225 -3.44 -5.37 5.83
C GLY A 225 -3.99 -3.94 5.90
N VAL A 226 -3.12 -2.93 5.94
CA VAL A 226 -3.49 -1.52 5.98
C VAL A 226 -3.60 -0.98 4.54
N PRO A 227 -4.72 -0.35 4.16
CA PRO A 227 -4.83 0.32 2.87
C PRO A 227 -3.73 1.37 2.72
N ALA A 228 -2.94 1.26 1.65
CA ALA A 228 -1.79 2.13 1.49
C ALA A 228 -1.53 2.50 0.03
N MET A 229 -0.98 3.70 -0.20
CA MET A 229 -0.49 4.11 -1.51
C MET A 229 0.85 4.86 -1.44
N VAL A 230 1.61 4.82 -2.54
CA VAL A 230 2.80 5.64 -2.71
C VAL A 230 2.38 6.98 -3.32
N ALA A 231 2.84 8.09 -2.75
CA ALA A 231 2.66 9.42 -3.33
C ALA A 231 3.89 10.30 -3.08
N ALA A 232 4.00 11.41 -3.79
CA ALA A 232 4.98 12.45 -3.49
C ALA A 232 4.26 13.78 -3.23
N PHE A 233 4.87 14.60 -2.37
CA PHE A 233 4.27 15.82 -1.81
C PHE A 233 5.11 17.07 -2.08
N ALA A 234 5.98 17.05 -3.09
CA ALA A 234 6.94 18.12 -3.35
C ALA A 234 6.27 19.44 -3.76
N THR A 235 5.35 19.38 -4.71
CA THR A 235 4.77 20.54 -5.40
C THR A 235 3.25 20.43 -5.61
N ARG A 236 2.67 19.25 -5.34
CA ARG A 236 1.26 18.94 -5.60
C ARG A 236 0.47 18.65 -4.33
N ARG A 237 -0.80 19.08 -4.35
CA ARG A 237 -1.79 18.72 -3.33
C ARG A 237 -2.25 17.28 -3.51
N LEU A 238 -2.80 16.73 -2.43
CA LEU A 238 -3.51 15.47 -2.46
C LEU A 238 -4.71 15.52 -3.40
N LEU A 239 -5.05 14.35 -3.94
CA LEU A 239 -6.17 14.14 -4.85
C LEU A 239 -7.53 14.09 -4.14
N TYR A 240 -7.50 14.09 -2.82
CA TYR A 240 -8.68 13.99 -1.99
C TYR A 240 -9.29 15.38 -1.76
N PRO A 241 -10.63 15.51 -1.83
CA PRO A 241 -11.27 16.75 -1.45
C PRO A 241 -11.00 17.09 0.02
N SER A 242 -11.20 18.36 0.38
CA SER A 242 -11.21 18.75 1.79
C SER A 242 -12.23 17.92 2.57
N GLN A 243 -11.90 17.52 3.79
CA GLN A 243 -12.77 16.73 4.66
C GLN A 243 -13.10 15.31 4.13
N ALA A 244 -12.28 14.77 3.23
CA ALA A 244 -12.37 13.35 2.84
C ALA A 244 -11.96 12.39 3.98
N PHE A 245 -11.22 12.91 4.96
CA PHE A 245 -10.76 12.24 6.16
C PHE A 245 -11.12 13.12 7.36
N GLU A 246 -11.24 12.49 8.53
CA GLU A 246 -11.66 13.11 9.79
C GLU A 246 -10.47 13.59 10.64
#